data_AF-A0A7T0PGN2-F1
#
_entry.id   AF-A0A7T0PGN2-F1
#
_cell.length_a   1.000
_cell.length_b   1.000
_cell.length_c   1.000
_cell.angle_alpha   90.00
_cell.angle_beta   90.00
_cell.angle_gamma   90.00
#
_symmetry.space_group_name_H-M   'P 1'
#
loop_
_entity.id
_entity.type
_entity.pdbx_description
1 polymer ?
#
loop_
_entity_poly.entity_id
_entity_poly.type
_entity_poly.pdbx_seq_one_letter_code
_entity_poly.pdbx_strand_id
1 'polypeptide(L)'
;MRVAVIDTGVAPSPELDQVVPGADFVVSGAPDPLHDCDAHGTVVAGTIAGNTAGIAPDAEVIAIRQTSAHFRSAEPAGSGSLQTLTGAIHNALDLGAHVINISVVSCVDPRVAPRVDVAGLDAALGRAEAEGAVVVAAAGNLTGDCPQGSHVFPSHSSTVLAVGSRSDPHTVADYSIRVPAGSLQLSAAGRVAAAPSPDGNGWAGGTVNEKGDVFPFEGTSFAAPVVTGAVALLKQRRPDLTPARVREIVAASAEPSGGAIDPLAVATQLAPDALEHTDRMVVGPARGHTSAAPGRWLKFASALAVFVLVIVVGSALRPRAA
;
A
#
# COMPACT_ATOMS: atom_id res chain seq x y z
N MET A 1 10.86 0.02 16.63
CA MET A 1 9.54 -0.21 15.99
C MET A 1 9.29 -1.70 16.03
N ARG A 2 8.09 -2.17 16.40
CA ARG A 2 7.77 -3.60 16.44
C ARG A 2 6.70 -3.94 15.42
N VAL A 3 6.95 -4.95 14.59
CA VAL A 3 6.02 -5.43 13.57
C VAL A 3 5.71 -6.89 13.85
N ALA A 4 4.44 -7.22 14.08
CA ALA A 4 4.02 -8.61 14.18
C ALA A 4 3.72 -9.19 12.80
N VAL A 5 4.22 -10.39 12.54
CA VAL A 5 3.95 -11.18 11.34
C VAL A 5 3.13 -12.39 11.77
N ILE A 6 1.82 -12.33 11.50
CA ILE A 6 0.88 -13.43 11.73
C ILE A 6 0.84 -14.28 10.47
N ASP A 7 1.56 -15.40 10.49
CA ASP A 7 1.89 -16.17 9.28
C ASP A 7 2.23 -17.64 9.60
N THR A 8 3.11 -18.28 8.83
CA THR A 8 3.54 -19.68 8.97
C THR A 8 4.70 -19.91 9.95
N GLY A 9 5.13 -18.86 10.64
CA GLY A 9 6.37 -18.80 11.41
C GLY A 9 7.43 -17.97 10.67
N VAL A 10 8.54 -17.65 11.33
CA VAL A 10 9.63 -16.87 10.73
C VAL A 10 10.97 -17.47 11.14
N ALA A 11 11.73 -17.97 10.17
CA ALA A 11 13.07 -18.48 10.43
C ALA A 11 14.08 -17.32 10.53
N PRO A 12 14.80 -17.17 11.66
CA PRO A 12 15.88 -16.20 11.78
C PRO A 12 17.04 -16.52 10.83
N SER A 13 17.70 -15.49 10.31
CA SER A 13 18.87 -15.63 9.43
C SER A 13 19.77 -14.39 9.57
N PRO A 14 20.98 -14.36 8.98
CA PRO A 14 21.78 -13.12 8.95
C PRO A 14 21.08 -11.94 8.27
N GLU A 15 20.11 -12.21 7.41
CA GLU A 15 19.28 -11.19 6.75
C GLU A 15 18.06 -10.80 7.60
N LEU A 16 17.74 -11.56 8.64
CA LEU A 16 16.61 -11.38 9.57
C LEU A 16 17.04 -11.79 11.00
N ASP A 17 17.88 -10.97 11.64
CA ASP A 17 18.46 -11.23 12.97
C ASP A 17 17.70 -10.54 14.12
N GLN A 18 16.74 -9.69 13.79
CA GLN A 18 15.86 -8.93 14.67
C GLN A 18 14.48 -9.59 14.86
N VAL A 19 14.43 -10.93 14.86
CA VAL A 19 13.20 -11.72 15.02
C VAL A 19 13.06 -12.20 16.46
N VAL A 20 11.92 -11.92 17.09
CA VAL A 20 11.55 -12.40 18.42
C VAL A 20 10.34 -13.34 18.36
N PRO A 21 10.28 -14.36 19.22
CA PRO A 21 9.18 -15.32 19.21
C PRO A 21 7.90 -14.71 19.79
N GLY A 22 6.78 -14.91 19.09
CA GLY A 22 5.43 -14.73 19.62
C GLY A 22 4.78 -16.06 19.99
N ALA A 23 3.46 -16.18 19.83
CA ALA A 23 2.75 -17.43 20.04
C ALA A 23 2.72 -18.32 18.79
N ASP A 24 2.49 -19.62 19.02
CA ASP A 24 2.26 -20.61 17.99
C ASP A 24 0.87 -21.23 18.19
N PHE A 25 -0.02 -21.00 17.24
CA PHE A 25 -1.40 -21.47 17.22
C PHE A 25 -1.58 -22.71 16.33
N VAL A 26 -0.49 -23.26 15.78
CA VAL A 26 -0.50 -24.48 14.96
C VAL A 26 -0.16 -25.71 15.79
N VAL A 27 0.88 -25.62 16.64
CA VAL A 27 1.35 -26.75 17.46
C VAL A 27 1.33 -26.40 18.95
N SER A 28 0.28 -26.81 19.66
CA SER A 28 0.10 -26.47 21.08
C SER A 28 1.04 -27.21 22.05
N GLY A 29 1.52 -28.40 21.69
CA GLY A 29 2.37 -29.24 22.55
C GLY A 29 3.88 -28.94 22.49
N ALA A 30 4.32 -28.23 21.45
CA ALA A 30 5.71 -27.87 21.21
C ALA A 30 5.74 -26.61 20.32
N PRO A 31 5.40 -25.44 20.87
CA PRO A 31 5.31 -24.22 20.10
C PRO A 31 6.67 -23.81 19.55
N ASP A 32 6.74 -23.54 18.25
CA ASP A 32 7.97 -23.12 17.59
C ASP A 32 7.68 -22.06 16.49
N PRO A 33 7.37 -20.81 16.90
CA PRO A 33 7.04 -19.75 15.95
C PRO A 33 8.24 -19.26 15.13
N LEU A 34 9.47 -19.63 15.54
CA LEU A 34 10.71 -19.29 14.83
C LEU A 34 11.07 -20.34 13.77
N HIS A 35 10.21 -21.33 13.57
CA HIS A 35 10.36 -22.32 12.52
C HIS A 35 9.29 -22.14 11.46
N ASP A 36 9.74 -22.01 10.21
CA ASP A 36 8.88 -21.83 9.04
C ASP A 36 9.11 -22.95 8.03
N CYS A 37 8.22 -23.94 8.03
CA CYS A 37 8.24 -25.06 7.09
C CYS A 37 7.71 -24.67 5.70
N ASP A 38 6.95 -23.57 5.62
CA ASP A 38 6.21 -23.18 4.43
C ASP A 38 6.97 -22.12 3.60
N ALA A 39 8.09 -21.60 4.13
CA ALA A 39 8.88 -20.46 3.63
C ALA A 39 8.14 -19.11 3.60
N HIS A 40 6.82 -19.12 3.77
CA HIS A 40 5.96 -17.99 3.49
C HIS A 40 6.17 -16.84 4.48
N GLY A 41 6.09 -17.13 5.78
CA GLY A 41 6.26 -16.11 6.82
C GLY A 41 7.68 -15.52 6.86
N THR A 42 8.71 -16.30 6.54
CA THR A 42 10.10 -15.83 6.43
C THR A 42 10.27 -14.84 5.28
N VAL A 43 9.65 -15.11 4.13
CA VAL A 43 9.66 -14.19 2.98
C VAL A 43 8.89 -12.90 3.28
N VAL A 44 7.75 -13.01 3.96
CA VAL A 44 6.96 -11.87 4.42
C VAL A 44 7.76 -11.00 5.40
N ALA A 45 8.39 -11.61 6.40
CA ALA A 45 9.24 -10.92 7.36
C ALA A 45 10.45 -10.26 6.67
N GLY A 46 11.08 -10.96 5.71
CA GLY A 46 12.19 -10.45 4.90
C GLY A 46 11.82 -9.22 4.09
N THR A 47 10.62 -9.20 3.52
CA THR A 47 10.10 -8.04 2.79
C THR A 47 9.90 -6.82 3.70
N ILE A 48 9.50 -7.06 4.96
CA ILE A 48 9.32 -6.00 5.96
C ILE A 48 10.66 -5.51 6.47
N ALA A 49 11.52 -6.40 6.98
CA ALA A 49 12.65 -6.05 7.84
C ALA A 49 13.99 -6.70 7.45
N GLY A 50 14.09 -7.30 6.25
CA GLY A 50 15.37 -7.82 5.76
C GLY A 50 16.48 -6.76 5.78
N ASN A 51 17.65 -7.09 6.31
CA ASN A 51 18.76 -6.15 6.52
C ASN A 51 19.26 -5.46 5.23
N THR A 52 19.23 -6.15 4.10
CA THR A 52 19.68 -5.68 2.78
C THR A 52 18.54 -5.09 1.95
N ALA A 53 17.39 -5.76 1.92
CA ALA A 53 16.30 -5.46 0.97
C ALA A 53 14.91 -5.25 1.61
N GLY A 54 14.81 -5.33 2.93
CA GLY A 54 13.59 -5.01 3.66
C GLY A 54 13.27 -3.52 3.58
N ILE A 55 11.99 -3.19 3.70
CA ILE A 55 11.53 -1.80 3.62
C ILE A 55 11.82 -1.03 4.92
N ALA A 56 11.68 -1.71 6.06
CA ALA A 56 11.95 -1.20 7.39
C ALA A 56 12.97 -2.12 8.11
N PRO A 57 14.25 -2.14 7.68
CA PRO A 57 15.26 -3.08 8.17
C PRO A 57 15.49 -2.98 9.69
N ASP A 58 15.32 -1.80 10.30
CA ASP A 58 15.49 -1.63 11.76
C ASP A 58 14.25 -2.04 12.59
N ALA A 59 13.21 -2.61 11.97
CA ALA A 59 12.02 -3.06 12.69
C ALA A 59 12.23 -4.43 13.34
N GLU A 60 11.96 -4.55 14.64
CA GLU A 60 11.95 -5.84 15.33
C GLU A 60 10.69 -6.62 14.92
N VAL A 61 10.87 -7.84 14.43
CA VAL A 61 9.79 -8.70 13.92
C VAL A 61 9.33 -9.66 15.01
N ILE A 62 8.04 -9.64 15.34
CA ILE A 62 7.42 -10.63 16.22
C ILE A 62 6.84 -11.74 15.35
N ALA A 63 7.41 -12.94 15.42
CA ALA A 63 6.95 -14.10 14.67
C ALA A 63 5.75 -14.77 15.37
N ILE A 64 4.59 -14.76 14.74
CA ILE A 64 3.38 -15.44 15.27
C ILE A 64 2.93 -16.47 14.26
N ARG A 65 3.10 -17.75 14.61
CA ARG A 65 2.70 -18.85 13.74
C ARG A 65 1.22 -19.14 13.93
N GLN A 66 0.40 -18.86 12.93
CA GLN A 66 -1.06 -19.03 12.98
C GLN A 66 -1.60 -20.03 11.96
N THR A 67 -0.87 -20.27 10.87
CA THR A 67 -1.21 -21.28 9.85
C THR A 67 0.01 -22.11 9.44
N SER A 68 -0.22 -23.21 8.73
CA SER A 68 0.79 -23.93 7.97
C SER A 68 0.07 -24.81 6.93
N ALA A 69 0.56 -24.85 5.70
CA ALA A 69 0.06 -25.78 4.68
C ALA A 69 0.62 -27.20 4.89
N HIS A 70 1.78 -27.31 5.55
CA HIS A 70 2.44 -28.58 5.88
C HIS A 70 1.91 -29.24 7.15
N PHE A 71 1.23 -28.51 8.03
CA PHE A 71 0.61 -29.06 9.23
C PHE A 71 -0.93 -29.01 9.15
N ARG A 72 -1.55 -30.18 8.95
CA ARG A 72 -2.99 -30.36 9.17
C ARG A 72 -3.16 -31.29 10.36
N SER A 73 -3.58 -30.77 11.51
CA SER A 73 -3.91 -31.63 12.65
C SER A 73 -5.07 -32.57 12.27
N ALA A 74 -5.04 -33.79 12.80
CA ALA A 74 -6.16 -34.73 12.73
C ALA A 74 -7.36 -34.28 13.59
N GLU A 75 -7.17 -33.26 14.43
CA GLU A 75 -8.20 -32.60 15.22
C GLU A 75 -8.91 -31.52 14.39
N PRO A 76 -10.26 -31.48 14.37
CA PRO A 76 -11.07 -30.59 13.53
C PRO A 76 -11.06 -29.11 13.94
N ALA A 77 -10.19 -28.70 14.87
CA ALA A 77 -10.06 -27.33 15.35
C ALA A 77 -8.59 -26.92 15.44
N GLY A 78 -8.23 -25.73 14.96
CA GLY A 78 -6.97 -25.11 15.35
C GLY A 78 -6.47 -24.02 14.42
N SER A 79 -5.52 -24.37 13.54
CA SER A 79 -4.79 -23.41 12.72
C SER A 79 -5.66 -22.77 11.63
N GLY A 80 -5.41 -21.49 11.32
CA GLY A 80 -6.09 -20.78 10.23
C GLY A 80 -7.55 -20.39 10.47
N SER A 81 -8.11 -20.62 11.65
CA SER A 81 -9.48 -20.19 11.98
C SER A 81 -9.54 -18.71 12.41
N LEU A 82 -10.72 -18.09 12.34
CA LEU A 82 -10.94 -16.74 12.88
C LEU A 82 -10.65 -16.64 14.38
N GLN A 83 -10.85 -17.74 15.12
CA GLN A 83 -10.55 -17.80 16.55
C GLN A 83 -9.04 -17.75 16.81
N THR A 84 -8.23 -18.52 16.08
CA THR A 84 -6.77 -18.45 16.25
C THR A 84 -6.19 -17.15 15.68
N LEU A 85 -6.80 -16.57 14.65
CA LEU A 85 -6.45 -15.23 14.19
C LEU A 85 -6.72 -14.17 15.26
N THR A 86 -7.87 -14.24 15.93
CA THR A 86 -8.22 -13.34 17.05
C THR A 86 -7.17 -13.44 18.17
N GLY A 87 -6.81 -14.67 18.56
CA GLY A 87 -5.75 -14.93 19.54
C GLY A 87 -4.39 -14.37 19.10
N ALA A 88 -4.04 -14.52 17.82
CA ALA A 88 -2.79 -14.01 17.25
C ALA A 88 -2.71 -12.48 17.28
N ILE A 89 -3.81 -11.78 16.97
CA ILE A 89 -3.87 -10.31 17.07
C ILE A 89 -3.69 -9.87 18.53
N HIS A 90 -4.36 -10.52 19.49
CA HIS A 90 -4.16 -10.21 20.90
C HIS A 90 -2.72 -10.48 21.36
N ASN A 91 -2.10 -11.58 20.94
CA ASN A 91 -0.72 -11.88 21.26
C ASN A 91 0.25 -10.84 20.68
N ALA A 92 0.03 -10.39 19.45
CA ALA A 92 0.81 -9.30 18.84
C ALA A 92 0.74 -8.02 19.68
N LEU A 93 -0.46 -7.65 20.13
CA LEU A 93 -0.70 -6.45 20.95
C LEU A 93 -0.05 -6.59 22.34
N ASP A 94 -0.18 -7.76 22.99
CA ASP A 94 0.45 -8.05 24.28
C ASP A 94 1.98 -7.94 24.22
N LEU A 95 2.57 -8.23 23.05
CA LEU A 95 4.00 -8.11 22.78
C LEU A 95 4.43 -6.70 22.32
N GLY A 96 3.48 -5.75 22.23
CA GLY A 96 3.74 -4.36 21.88
C GLY A 96 3.94 -4.11 20.39
N ALA A 97 3.27 -4.88 19.52
CA ALA A 97 3.28 -4.64 18.09
C ALA A 97 2.66 -3.28 17.76
N HIS A 98 3.36 -2.48 16.96
CA HIS A 98 2.89 -1.19 16.46
C HIS A 98 2.21 -1.33 15.09
N VAL A 99 2.60 -2.36 14.34
CA VAL A 99 2.01 -2.75 13.06
C VAL A 99 1.84 -4.27 13.08
N ILE A 100 0.71 -4.75 12.58
CA ILE A 100 0.38 -6.17 12.52
C ILE A 100 0.13 -6.52 11.05
N ASN A 101 0.99 -7.35 10.48
CA ASN A 101 0.84 -7.89 9.14
C ASN A 101 0.14 -9.25 9.20
N ILE A 102 -0.96 -9.38 8.44
CA ILE A 102 -1.75 -10.60 8.34
C ILE A 102 -1.78 -11.04 6.88
N SER A 103 -0.94 -12.01 6.54
CA SER A 103 -0.81 -12.48 5.14
C SER A 103 -1.83 -13.55 4.77
N VAL A 104 -2.52 -14.12 5.76
CA VAL A 104 -3.49 -15.20 5.59
C VAL A 104 -4.90 -14.65 5.66
N VAL A 105 -5.76 -15.12 4.77
CA VAL A 105 -7.14 -14.68 4.66
C VAL A 105 -8.12 -15.83 4.70
N SER A 106 -9.34 -15.54 5.17
CA SER A 106 -10.49 -16.44 5.12
C SER A 106 -11.54 -15.87 4.17
N CYS A 107 -11.81 -16.60 3.08
CA CYS A 107 -12.81 -16.21 2.10
C CYS A 107 -14.14 -16.88 2.41
N VAL A 108 -15.21 -16.08 2.43
CA VAL A 108 -16.56 -16.54 2.75
C VAL A 108 -17.51 -16.06 1.66
N ASP A 109 -18.49 -16.90 1.30
CA ASP A 109 -19.58 -16.49 0.41
C ASP A 109 -20.27 -15.23 0.99
N PRO A 110 -20.46 -14.17 0.20
CA PRO A 110 -21.06 -12.91 0.67
C PRO A 110 -22.47 -13.08 1.24
N ARG A 111 -23.19 -14.16 0.89
CA ARG A 111 -24.51 -14.50 1.44
C ARG A 111 -24.44 -15.10 2.84
N VAL A 112 -23.31 -15.72 3.18
CA VAL A 112 -23.04 -16.36 4.49
C VAL A 112 -22.32 -15.40 5.41
N ALA A 113 -21.45 -14.54 4.87
CA ALA A 113 -20.65 -13.56 5.59
C ALA A 113 -21.38 -12.81 6.72
N PRO A 114 -22.59 -12.24 6.52
CA PRO A 114 -23.32 -11.54 7.59
C PRO A 114 -23.74 -12.43 8.78
N ARG A 115 -23.62 -13.75 8.66
CA ARG A 115 -23.97 -14.75 9.68
C ARG A 115 -22.75 -15.34 10.38
N VAL A 116 -21.54 -15.00 9.93
CA VAL A 116 -20.29 -15.45 10.56
C VAL A 116 -20.14 -14.67 11.86
N ASP A 117 -19.88 -15.37 12.97
CA ASP A 117 -19.55 -14.72 14.24
C ASP A 117 -18.14 -14.12 14.16
N VAL A 118 -18.09 -12.80 14.15
CA VAL A 118 -16.86 -12.00 14.08
C VAL A 118 -16.65 -11.16 15.34
N ALA A 119 -17.45 -11.37 16.40
CA ALA A 119 -17.38 -10.53 17.60
C ALA A 119 -15.98 -10.55 18.24
N GLY A 120 -15.32 -11.71 18.24
CA GLY A 120 -13.94 -11.84 18.71
C GLY A 120 -12.95 -11.07 17.83
N LEU A 121 -13.07 -11.19 16.51
CA LEU A 121 -12.20 -10.48 15.57
C LEU A 121 -12.39 -8.96 15.68
N ASP A 122 -13.64 -8.49 15.73
CA ASP A 122 -13.96 -7.08 15.89
C ASP A 122 -13.42 -6.51 17.21
N ALA A 123 -13.49 -7.28 18.30
CA ALA A 123 -12.91 -6.88 19.59
C ALA A 123 -11.37 -6.78 19.50
N ALA A 124 -10.70 -7.71 18.83
CA ALA A 124 -9.25 -7.67 18.64
C ALA A 124 -8.81 -6.50 17.74
N LEU A 125 -9.52 -6.23 16.66
CA LEU A 125 -9.28 -5.08 15.79
C LEU A 125 -9.57 -3.76 16.51
N GLY A 126 -10.64 -3.69 17.31
CA GLY A 126 -10.95 -2.52 18.13
C GLY A 126 -9.88 -2.26 19.21
N ARG A 127 -9.31 -3.33 19.79
CA ARG A 127 -8.18 -3.21 20.70
C ARG A 127 -6.94 -2.68 19.98
N ALA A 128 -6.64 -3.16 18.78
CA ALA A 128 -5.53 -2.65 17.97
C ALA A 128 -5.67 -1.13 17.72
N GLU A 129 -6.88 -0.65 17.38
CA GLU A 129 -7.16 0.78 17.25
C GLU A 129 -6.88 1.54 18.55
N ALA A 130 -7.38 1.03 19.68
CA ALA A 130 -7.28 1.68 20.98
C ALA A 130 -5.83 1.76 21.50
N GLU A 131 -5.01 0.75 21.22
CA GLU A 131 -3.59 0.69 21.58
C GLU A 131 -2.68 1.36 20.54
N GLY A 132 -3.25 1.86 19.44
CA GLY A 132 -2.51 2.59 18.41
C GLY A 132 -1.75 1.68 17.43
N ALA A 133 -2.05 0.39 17.39
CA ALA A 133 -1.50 -0.54 16.42
C ALA A 133 -2.26 -0.48 15.08
N VAL A 134 -1.53 -0.59 13.96
CA VAL A 134 -2.13 -0.58 12.61
C VAL A 134 -2.15 -1.99 12.05
N VAL A 135 -3.30 -2.44 11.58
CA VAL A 135 -3.44 -3.77 10.97
C VAL A 135 -3.43 -3.65 9.45
N VAL A 136 -2.55 -4.42 8.82
CA VAL A 136 -2.39 -4.53 7.36
C VAL A 136 -2.63 -5.99 6.99
N ALA A 137 -3.48 -6.24 5.99
CA ALA A 137 -3.80 -7.60 5.57
C ALA A 137 -3.79 -7.76 4.06
N ALA A 138 -3.45 -8.96 3.61
CA ALA A 138 -3.59 -9.35 2.20
C ALA A 138 -5.06 -9.27 1.76
N ALA A 139 -5.33 -8.82 0.53
CA ALA A 139 -6.69 -8.78 -0.02
C ALA A 139 -7.23 -10.18 -0.41
N GLY A 140 -6.34 -11.17 -0.57
CA GLY A 140 -6.66 -12.52 -0.98
C GLY A 140 -6.40 -12.79 -2.46
N ASN A 141 -6.14 -14.05 -2.78
CA ASN A 141 -5.87 -14.53 -4.12
C ASN A 141 -7.05 -15.34 -4.66
N LEU A 142 -7.36 -15.19 -5.95
CA LEU A 142 -8.39 -15.98 -6.63
C LEU A 142 -7.99 -17.45 -6.68
N THR A 143 -8.82 -18.27 -6.05
CA THR A 143 -8.72 -19.73 -6.07
C THR A 143 -10.13 -20.33 -6.20
N GLY A 144 -10.23 -21.66 -6.35
CA GLY A 144 -11.53 -22.33 -6.34
C GLY A 144 -12.32 -22.09 -5.05
N ASP A 145 -11.62 -22.02 -3.91
CA ASP A 145 -12.21 -21.78 -2.59
C ASP A 145 -12.36 -20.29 -2.25
N CYS A 146 -11.77 -19.43 -3.06
CA CYS A 146 -11.82 -17.98 -2.89
C CYS A 146 -12.14 -17.28 -4.23
N PRO A 147 -13.39 -17.38 -4.72
CA PRO A 147 -13.78 -16.76 -5.98
C PRO A 147 -13.91 -15.24 -5.85
N GLN A 148 -13.88 -14.56 -7.00
CA GLN A 148 -14.07 -13.11 -7.09
C GLN A 148 -15.43 -12.72 -6.49
N GLY A 149 -15.44 -11.71 -5.61
CA GLY A 149 -16.64 -11.26 -4.91
C GLY A 149 -16.89 -11.93 -3.56
N SER A 150 -15.99 -12.80 -3.10
CA SER A 150 -15.99 -13.31 -1.71
C SER A 150 -15.85 -12.17 -0.70
N HIS A 151 -16.39 -12.36 0.50
CA HIS A 151 -16.05 -11.54 1.65
C HIS A 151 -14.77 -12.10 2.28
N VAL A 152 -13.73 -11.27 2.42
CA VAL A 152 -12.41 -11.71 2.84
C VAL A 152 -12.05 -11.16 4.23
N PHE A 153 -11.97 -12.04 5.23
CA PHE A 153 -11.55 -11.67 6.58
C PHE A 153 -10.03 -11.87 6.76
N PRO A 154 -9.34 -10.98 7.51
CA PRO A 154 -9.84 -9.74 8.13
C PRO A 154 -9.81 -8.53 7.17
N SER A 155 -9.38 -8.71 5.92
CA SER A 155 -9.08 -7.60 5.01
C SER A 155 -10.25 -6.64 4.76
N HIS A 156 -11.50 -7.12 4.70
CA HIS A 156 -12.66 -6.28 4.47
C HIS A 156 -13.18 -5.57 5.74
N SER A 157 -12.55 -5.78 6.90
CA SER A 157 -12.86 -5.03 8.13
C SER A 157 -12.43 -3.57 8.01
N SER A 158 -13.23 -2.64 8.51
CA SER A 158 -13.09 -1.20 8.25
C SER A 158 -11.80 -0.55 8.79
N THR A 159 -11.16 -1.16 9.79
CA THR A 159 -9.92 -0.66 10.40
C THR A 159 -8.66 -1.24 9.76
N VAL A 160 -8.81 -2.23 8.88
CA VAL A 160 -7.70 -2.95 8.25
C VAL A 160 -7.33 -2.32 6.92
N LEU A 161 -6.03 -2.15 6.68
CA LEU A 161 -5.49 -1.78 5.38
C LEU A 161 -5.40 -3.04 4.51
N ALA A 162 -6.37 -3.24 3.63
CA ALA A 162 -6.38 -4.35 2.68
C ALA A 162 -5.48 -4.08 1.46
N VAL A 163 -4.57 -5.00 1.17
CA VAL A 163 -3.54 -4.81 0.14
C VAL A 163 -3.67 -5.85 -0.97
N GLY A 164 -4.01 -5.37 -2.16
CA GLY A 164 -3.99 -6.16 -3.39
C GLY A 164 -2.57 -6.31 -3.96
N SER A 165 -2.43 -7.23 -4.91
CA SER A 165 -1.17 -7.50 -5.60
C SER A 165 -1.15 -6.84 -6.98
N ARG A 166 0.03 -6.47 -7.43
CA ARG A 166 0.30 -5.99 -8.79
C ARG A 166 1.16 -6.99 -9.56
N SER A 167 0.83 -7.20 -10.82
CA SER A 167 1.66 -7.99 -11.76
C SER A 167 2.83 -7.18 -12.30
N ASP A 168 2.65 -5.86 -12.39
CA ASP A 168 3.64 -4.90 -12.87
C ASP A 168 3.40 -3.51 -12.23
N PRO A 169 4.26 -2.51 -12.46
CA PRO A 169 4.13 -1.19 -11.85
C PRO A 169 2.83 -0.45 -12.16
N HIS A 170 2.01 -0.89 -13.12
CA HIS A 170 0.78 -0.21 -13.57
C HIS A 170 -0.49 -1.05 -13.46
N THR A 171 -0.37 -2.38 -13.30
CA THR A 171 -1.50 -3.30 -13.38
C THR A 171 -1.68 -4.10 -12.09
N VAL A 172 -2.89 -4.06 -11.52
CA VAL A 172 -3.31 -4.97 -10.46
C VAL A 172 -3.36 -6.39 -11.02
N ALA A 173 -2.78 -7.36 -10.32
CA ALA A 173 -2.70 -8.73 -10.78
C ALA A 173 -4.11 -9.34 -10.91
N ASP A 174 -4.34 -10.13 -11.95
CA ASP A 174 -5.64 -10.75 -12.21
C ASP A 174 -6.10 -11.68 -11.08
N TYR A 175 -5.15 -12.32 -10.38
CA TYR A 175 -5.44 -13.16 -9.22
C TYR A 175 -5.78 -12.35 -7.97
N SER A 176 -5.53 -11.04 -7.92
CA SER A 176 -5.78 -10.23 -6.73
C SER A 176 -7.27 -10.01 -6.57
N ILE A 177 -7.82 -10.41 -5.41
CA ILE A 177 -9.22 -10.15 -5.11
C ILE A 177 -9.43 -8.65 -4.97
N ARG A 178 -10.45 -8.15 -5.66
CA ARG A 178 -10.85 -6.75 -5.54
C ARG A 178 -11.51 -6.51 -4.19
N VAL A 179 -10.98 -5.53 -3.47
CA VAL A 179 -11.63 -4.98 -2.27
C VAL A 179 -12.99 -4.36 -2.61
N PRO A 180 -13.96 -4.35 -1.67
CA PRO A 180 -15.31 -3.85 -1.92
C PRO A 180 -15.33 -2.38 -2.35
N ALA A 181 -16.34 -2.00 -3.14
CA ALA A 181 -16.54 -0.61 -3.52
C ALA A 181 -16.78 0.26 -2.27
N GLY A 182 -16.08 1.39 -2.20
CA GLY A 182 -16.10 2.29 -1.04
C GLY A 182 -15.03 1.99 0.02
N SER A 183 -14.34 0.85 -0.06
CA SER A 183 -13.12 0.61 0.71
C SER A 183 -11.91 1.27 0.05
N LEU A 184 -10.89 1.57 0.86
CA LEU A 184 -9.62 2.06 0.35
C LEU A 184 -8.96 0.97 -0.50
N GLN A 185 -8.75 1.25 -1.78
CA GLN A 185 -8.01 0.36 -2.66
C GLN A 185 -6.52 0.63 -2.52
N LEU A 186 -5.78 -0.37 -2.03
CA LEU A 186 -4.32 -0.37 -1.97
C LEU A 186 -3.78 -1.54 -2.77
N SER A 187 -2.62 -1.35 -3.38
CA SER A 187 -1.87 -2.42 -3.99
C SER A 187 -0.37 -2.19 -3.89
N ALA A 188 0.39 -3.28 -3.92
CA ALA A 188 1.84 -3.23 -3.95
C ALA A 188 2.38 -4.39 -4.81
N ALA A 189 3.70 -4.40 -5.04
CA ALA A 189 4.35 -5.52 -5.72
C ALA A 189 4.12 -6.80 -4.91
N GLY A 190 3.41 -7.77 -5.49
CA GLY A 190 3.17 -9.06 -4.83
C GLY A 190 4.07 -10.18 -5.33
N ARG A 191 5.08 -9.87 -6.14
CA ARG A 191 6.13 -10.79 -6.55
C ARG A 191 7.44 -10.42 -5.85
N VAL A 192 8.04 -11.39 -5.15
CA VAL A 192 9.33 -11.23 -4.48
C VAL A 192 10.37 -12.04 -5.24
N ALA A 193 11.30 -11.34 -5.90
CA ALA A 193 12.31 -12.00 -6.75
C ALA A 193 13.37 -12.75 -5.93
N ALA A 194 13.70 -12.23 -4.74
CA ALA A 194 14.64 -12.82 -3.81
C ALA A 194 14.25 -12.44 -2.38
N ALA A 195 14.27 -13.41 -1.47
CA ALA A 195 14.00 -13.25 -0.05
C ALA A 195 14.89 -14.18 0.78
N PRO A 196 15.01 -13.94 2.10
CA PRO A 196 15.76 -14.84 2.99
C PRO A 196 15.24 -16.26 2.90
N SER A 197 16.14 -17.21 2.75
CA SER A 197 15.78 -18.63 2.75
C SER A 197 15.43 -19.09 4.18
N PRO A 198 14.34 -19.84 4.39
CA PRO A 198 13.96 -20.35 5.70
C PRO A 198 14.92 -21.40 6.27
N ASP A 199 15.81 -21.96 5.44
CA ASP A 199 16.91 -22.82 5.91
C ASP A 199 18.07 -22.03 6.57
N GLY A 200 17.91 -20.70 6.66
CA GLY A 200 18.86 -19.78 7.30
C GLY A 200 20.06 -19.42 6.44
N ASN A 201 20.18 -19.95 5.22
CA ASN A 201 21.34 -19.76 4.36
C ASN A 201 20.97 -19.17 3.00
N GLY A 202 21.40 -17.93 2.76
CA GLY A 202 21.31 -17.30 1.45
C GLY A 202 19.88 -16.85 1.10
N TRP A 203 19.60 -16.86 -0.20
CA TRP A 203 18.41 -16.25 -0.79
C TRP A 203 17.60 -17.29 -1.55
N ALA A 204 16.27 -17.22 -1.44
CA ALA A 204 15.33 -18.00 -2.20
C ALA A 204 14.53 -17.11 -3.17
N GLY A 205 14.22 -17.64 -4.36
CA GLY A 205 13.33 -16.99 -5.34
C GLY A 205 11.96 -17.66 -5.50
N GLY A 206 11.71 -18.72 -4.72
CA GLY A 206 10.49 -19.52 -4.76
C GLY A 206 10.64 -20.80 -3.94
N THR A 207 9.54 -21.55 -3.82
CA THR A 207 9.51 -22.91 -3.27
C THR A 207 9.54 -23.94 -4.38
N VAL A 208 9.83 -25.20 -4.03
CA VAL A 208 9.88 -26.30 -4.98
C VAL A 208 8.91 -27.39 -4.52
N ASN A 209 8.08 -27.91 -5.42
CA ASN A 209 7.23 -29.05 -5.11
C ASN A 209 8.00 -30.39 -5.21
N GLU A 210 7.35 -31.50 -4.85
CA GLU A 210 7.94 -32.85 -4.93
C GLU A 210 8.41 -33.25 -6.34
N LYS A 211 7.88 -32.60 -7.39
CA LYS A 211 8.22 -32.86 -8.80
C LYS A 211 9.38 -32.00 -9.31
N GLY A 212 9.89 -31.07 -8.49
CA GLY A 212 10.93 -30.13 -8.90
C GLY A 212 10.43 -28.86 -9.57
N ASP A 213 9.12 -28.63 -9.66
CA ASP A 213 8.57 -27.39 -10.20
C ASP A 213 8.79 -26.25 -9.21
N VAL A 214 9.30 -25.12 -9.70
CA VAL A 214 9.53 -23.92 -8.89
C VAL A 214 8.28 -23.05 -8.89
N PHE A 215 7.76 -22.79 -7.70
CA PHE A 215 6.68 -21.85 -7.45
C PHE A 215 7.29 -20.54 -6.95
N PRO A 216 7.21 -19.44 -7.74
CA PRO A 216 7.74 -18.16 -7.29
C PRO A 216 6.96 -17.63 -6.10
N PHE A 217 7.60 -16.78 -5.30
CA PHE A 217 6.91 -16.02 -4.26
C PHE A 217 6.02 -14.95 -4.91
N GLU A 218 4.75 -15.30 -5.11
CA GLU A 218 3.77 -14.46 -5.78
C GLU A 218 2.39 -14.53 -5.11
N GLY A 219 1.81 -13.38 -4.76
CA GLY A 219 0.50 -13.30 -4.11
C GLY A 219 0.26 -11.98 -3.36
N THR A 220 -1.00 -11.72 -2.99
CA THR A 220 -1.35 -10.58 -2.12
C THR A 220 -0.69 -10.63 -0.75
N SER A 221 -0.36 -11.83 -0.28
CA SER A 221 0.39 -12.07 0.95
C SER A 221 1.79 -11.48 0.93
N PHE A 222 2.41 -11.33 -0.25
CA PHE A 222 3.70 -10.67 -0.42
C PHE A 222 3.58 -9.18 -0.77
N ALA A 223 2.39 -8.72 -1.16
CA ALA A 223 2.12 -7.29 -1.33
C ALA A 223 1.83 -6.59 0.02
N ALA A 224 1.09 -7.24 0.91
CA ALA A 224 0.81 -6.74 2.27
C ALA A 224 2.06 -6.28 3.05
N PRO A 225 3.16 -7.07 3.11
CA PRO A 225 4.37 -6.65 3.83
C PRO A 225 5.02 -5.39 3.26
N VAL A 226 4.79 -5.07 1.98
CA VAL A 226 5.29 -3.82 1.39
C VAL A 226 4.65 -2.61 2.06
N VAL A 227 3.32 -2.64 2.21
CA VAL A 227 2.56 -1.59 2.90
C VAL A 227 2.84 -1.62 4.40
N THR A 228 3.00 -2.80 5.00
CA THR A 228 3.40 -2.93 6.41
C THR A 228 4.72 -2.23 6.69
N GLY A 229 5.75 -2.46 5.86
CA GLY A 229 7.05 -1.79 6.00
C GLY A 229 6.93 -0.28 5.86
N ALA A 230 6.15 0.19 4.88
CA ALA A 230 5.87 1.62 4.70
C ALA A 230 5.20 2.26 5.93
N VAL A 231 4.22 1.57 6.52
CA VAL A 231 3.54 1.98 7.76
C VAL A 231 4.50 1.97 8.95
N ALA A 232 5.39 0.98 9.05
CA ALA A 232 6.40 0.92 10.09
C ALA A 232 7.36 2.12 10.03
N LEU A 233 7.84 2.48 8.84
CA LEU A 233 8.65 3.69 8.62
C LEU A 233 7.88 4.96 9.01
N LEU A 234 6.63 5.08 8.58
CA LEU A 234 5.78 6.23 8.91
C LEU A 234 5.59 6.37 10.42
N LYS A 235 5.25 5.28 11.14
CA LYS A 235 5.08 5.31 12.60
C LYS A 235 6.40 5.53 13.33
N GLN A 236 7.54 5.11 12.77
CA GLN A 236 8.85 5.41 13.37
C GLN A 236 9.14 6.91 13.28
N ARG A 237 8.83 7.53 12.14
CA ARG A 237 8.98 8.98 11.93
C ARG A 237 7.97 9.80 12.72
N ARG A 238 6.75 9.27 12.89
CA ARG A 238 5.59 9.94 13.48
C ARG A 238 4.87 9.02 14.47
N PRO A 239 5.46 8.75 15.64
CA PRO A 239 4.93 7.78 16.61
C PRO A 239 3.62 8.23 17.27
N ASP A 240 3.28 9.52 17.18
CA ASP A 240 2.07 10.14 17.70
C ASP A 240 0.80 9.85 16.88
N LEU A 241 0.96 9.32 15.65
CA LEU A 241 -0.19 9.12 14.76
C LEU A 241 -1.09 7.97 15.23
N THR A 242 -2.38 8.29 15.32
CA THR A 242 -3.44 7.30 15.49
C THR A 242 -3.54 6.39 14.26
N PRO A 243 -4.05 5.15 14.41
CA PRO A 243 -4.25 4.25 13.26
C PRO A 243 -5.13 4.86 12.17
N ALA A 244 -6.18 5.59 12.54
CA ALA A 244 -7.01 6.33 11.59
C ALA A 244 -6.20 7.34 10.77
N ARG A 245 -5.34 8.13 11.41
CA ARG A 245 -4.50 9.10 10.70
C ARG A 245 -3.44 8.44 9.82
N VAL A 246 -2.91 7.29 10.25
CA VAL A 246 -2.04 6.47 9.39
C VAL A 246 -2.80 6.02 8.14
N ARG A 247 -4.03 5.51 8.28
CA ARG A 247 -4.85 5.11 7.11
C ARG A 247 -5.11 6.26 6.15
N GLU A 248 -5.37 7.47 6.65
CA GLU A 248 -5.55 8.66 5.82
C GLU A 248 -4.28 9.04 5.05
N ILE A 249 -3.12 8.98 5.70
CA ILE A 249 -1.83 9.26 5.06
C ILE A 249 -1.52 8.22 3.99
N VAL A 250 -1.69 6.93 4.30
CA VAL A 250 -1.51 5.83 3.34
C VAL A 250 -2.46 6.00 2.14
N ALA A 251 -3.74 6.32 2.40
CA ALA A 251 -4.70 6.61 1.34
C ALA A 251 -4.29 7.79 0.46
N ALA A 252 -3.81 8.88 1.06
CA ALA A 252 -3.38 10.07 0.33
C ALA A 252 -2.10 9.85 -0.49
N SER A 253 -1.25 8.91 -0.07
CA SER A 253 -0.05 8.50 -0.81
C SER A 253 -0.31 7.48 -1.92
N ALA A 254 -1.50 6.87 -1.97
CA ALA A 254 -1.82 5.83 -2.94
C ALA A 254 -1.99 6.42 -4.34
N GLU A 255 -1.42 5.77 -5.36
CA GLU A 255 -1.58 6.20 -6.73
C GLU A 255 -3.05 6.11 -7.19
N PRO A 256 -3.58 7.10 -7.95
CA PRO A 256 -4.98 7.09 -8.39
C PRO A 256 -5.38 5.85 -9.20
N SER A 257 -4.42 5.22 -9.88
CA SER A 257 -4.66 4.05 -10.75
C SER A 257 -4.30 2.76 -10.03
N GLY A 258 -5.29 2.20 -9.33
CA GLY A 258 -5.16 0.90 -8.66
C GLY A 258 -4.53 0.96 -7.26
N GLY A 259 -4.29 2.15 -6.71
CA GLY A 259 -3.90 2.31 -5.31
C GLY A 259 -2.47 1.89 -5.01
N ALA A 260 -1.55 2.01 -5.97
CA ALA A 260 -0.17 1.59 -5.77
C ALA A 260 0.47 2.35 -4.60
N ILE A 261 1.17 1.63 -3.72
CA ILE A 261 1.92 2.20 -2.62
C ILE A 261 3.41 2.17 -2.93
N ASP A 262 4.01 3.37 -2.93
CA ASP A 262 5.45 3.57 -2.78
C ASP A 262 5.77 3.81 -1.30
N PRO A 263 6.59 2.96 -0.64
CA PRO A 263 6.97 3.17 0.75
C PRO A 263 7.57 4.54 1.05
N LEU A 264 8.34 5.12 0.13
CA LEU A 264 8.93 6.44 0.32
C LEU A 264 7.86 7.53 0.32
N ALA A 265 6.87 7.42 -0.57
CA ALA A 265 5.73 8.34 -0.62
C ALA A 265 4.97 8.31 0.71
N VAL A 266 4.64 7.13 1.24
CA VAL A 266 3.97 6.99 2.56
C VAL A 266 4.77 7.65 3.69
N ALA A 267 6.09 7.37 3.77
CA ALA A 267 6.93 7.87 4.85
C ALA A 267 7.18 9.39 4.80
N THR A 268 7.07 10.00 3.61
CA THR A 268 7.30 11.43 3.39
C THR A 268 6.02 12.25 3.17
N GLN A 269 4.88 11.57 3.04
CA GLN A 269 3.58 12.21 2.80
C GLN A 269 3.27 13.22 3.90
N LEU A 270 3.00 14.45 3.48
CA LEU A 270 2.50 15.47 4.39
C LEU A 270 1.07 15.12 4.79
N ALA A 271 0.79 15.28 6.08
CA ALA A 271 -0.56 15.21 6.62
C ALA A 271 -1.49 16.09 5.75
N PRO A 272 -2.71 15.61 5.39
CA PRO A 272 -3.70 16.41 4.66
C PRO A 272 -3.90 17.83 5.23
N ASP A 273 -3.82 17.99 6.56
CA ASP A 273 -4.01 19.28 7.22
C ASP A 273 -2.76 20.18 7.19
N ALA A 274 -1.59 19.62 6.84
CA ALA A 274 -0.35 20.34 6.61
C ALA A 274 -0.25 20.91 5.20
N LEU A 275 -1.11 20.46 4.28
CA LEU A 275 -1.38 21.19 3.04
C LEU A 275 -2.24 22.39 3.44
N GLU A 276 -1.62 23.56 3.64
CA GLU A 276 -2.37 24.80 3.72
C GLU A 276 -3.39 24.82 2.58
N HIS A 277 -4.59 25.33 2.87
CA HIS A 277 -5.60 25.61 1.85
C HIS A 277 -4.99 26.61 0.88
N THR A 278 -4.28 26.12 -0.14
CA THR A 278 -3.85 26.94 -1.25
C THR A 278 -5.15 27.42 -1.86
N ASP A 279 -5.41 28.73 -1.72
CA ASP A 279 -6.58 29.37 -2.30
C ASP A 279 -6.79 28.79 -3.69
N ARG A 280 -7.99 28.24 -3.92
CA ARG A 280 -8.34 27.60 -5.19
C ARG A 280 -7.82 28.48 -6.31
N MET A 281 -6.90 27.94 -7.11
CA MET A 281 -6.37 28.65 -8.26
C MET A 281 -7.53 28.89 -9.23
N VAL A 282 -8.15 30.07 -9.17
CA VAL A 282 -9.21 30.46 -10.09
C VAL A 282 -8.55 30.77 -11.42
N VAL A 283 -8.52 29.78 -12.31
CA VAL A 283 -8.09 29.98 -13.69
C VAL A 283 -9.20 30.75 -14.41
N GLY A 284 -9.10 32.08 -14.39
CA GLY A 284 -9.92 32.96 -15.19
C GLY A 284 -9.35 33.06 -16.61
N PRO A 285 -10.21 33.29 -17.64
CA PRO A 285 -9.71 33.60 -18.97
C PRO A 285 -8.78 34.81 -18.91
N ALA A 286 -7.59 34.70 -19.50
CA ALA A 286 -6.69 35.83 -19.63
C ALA A 286 -7.45 36.98 -20.31
N ARG A 287 -7.44 38.17 -19.69
CA ARG A 287 -8.00 39.37 -20.34
C ARG A 287 -7.28 39.52 -21.67
N GLY A 288 -8.02 39.36 -22.78
CA GLY A 288 -7.45 39.52 -24.10
C GLY A 288 -6.83 40.90 -24.22
N HIS A 289 -5.50 40.98 -24.37
CA HIS A 289 -4.86 42.22 -24.74
C HIS A 289 -5.21 42.49 -26.20
N THR A 290 -6.20 43.34 -26.45
CA THR A 290 -6.44 43.84 -27.80
C THR A 290 -5.21 44.62 -28.23
N SER A 291 -4.53 44.15 -29.28
CA SER A 291 -3.35 44.83 -29.82
C SER A 291 -3.68 46.27 -30.19
N ALA A 292 -2.83 47.22 -29.79
CA ALA A 292 -2.94 48.63 -30.20
C ALA A 292 -2.55 48.87 -31.67
N ALA A 293 -2.15 47.82 -32.41
CA ALA A 293 -1.71 47.89 -33.80
C ALA A 293 -2.71 48.55 -34.77
N PRO A 294 -4.04 48.30 -34.69
CA PRO A 294 -5.00 48.95 -35.58
C PRO A 294 -5.03 50.47 -35.42
N GLY A 295 -4.94 50.95 -34.17
CA GLY A 295 -4.91 52.38 -33.86
C GLY A 295 -3.61 53.07 -34.31
N ARG A 296 -2.48 52.35 -34.32
CA ARG A 296 -1.21 52.86 -34.86
C ARG A 296 -1.26 52.97 -36.39
N TRP A 297 -1.83 51.97 -37.08
CA TRP A 297 -2.00 52.01 -38.53
C TRP A 297 -2.86 53.17 -39.00
N LEU A 298 -3.97 53.47 -38.32
CA LEU A 298 -4.81 54.63 -38.65
C LEU A 298 -4.04 55.95 -38.56
N LYS A 299 -3.19 56.11 -37.52
CA LYS A 299 -2.34 57.32 -37.36
C LYS A 299 -1.29 57.45 -38.44
N PHE A 300 -0.67 56.34 -38.86
CA PHE A 300 0.27 56.34 -39.98
C PHE A 300 -0.41 56.67 -41.31
N ALA A 301 -1.58 56.07 -41.58
CA ALA A 301 -2.32 56.33 -42.81
C ALA A 301 -2.78 57.80 -42.91
N SER A 302 -3.26 58.37 -41.80
CA SER A 302 -3.65 59.79 -41.75
C SER A 302 -2.45 60.74 -41.90
N ALA A 303 -1.31 60.44 -41.25
CA ALA A 303 -0.08 61.21 -41.45
C ALA A 303 0.41 61.17 -42.92
N LEU A 304 0.35 60.00 -43.55
CA LEU A 304 0.71 59.83 -44.96
C LEU A 304 -0.24 60.62 -45.89
N ALA A 305 -1.54 60.57 -45.63
CA ALA A 305 -2.53 61.34 -46.40
C ALA A 305 -2.29 62.86 -46.29
N VAL A 306 -1.99 63.37 -45.10
CA VAL A 306 -1.62 64.78 -44.90
C VAL A 306 -0.34 65.12 -45.64
N PHE A 307 0.67 64.26 -45.58
CA PHE A 307 1.94 64.49 -46.28
C PHE A 307 1.77 64.54 -47.81
N VAL A 308 0.98 63.62 -48.38
CA VAL A 308 0.64 63.63 -49.81
C VAL A 308 -0.12 64.90 -50.17
N LEU A 309 -1.09 65.32 -49.35
CA LEU A 309 -1.84 66.56 -49.58
C LEU A 309 -0.90 67.78 -49.60
N VAL A 310 0.06 67.87 -48.67
CA VAL A 310 1.06 68.95 -48.63
C VAL A 310 1.93 68.95 -49.89
N ILE A 311 2.34 67.77 -50.40
CA ILE A 311 3.10 67.68 -51.66
C ILE A 311 2.25 68.14 -52.85
N VAL A 312 0.99 67.72 -52.93
CA VAL A 312 0.09 68.10 -54.05
C VAL A 312 -0.20 69.61 -54.02
N VAL A 313 -0.50 70.17 -52.86
CA VAL A 313 -0.74 71.62 -52.71
C VAL A 313 0.55 72.41 -52.95
N GLY A 314 1.68 71.94 -52.43
CA GLY A 314 2.99 72.58 -52.62
C GLY A 314 3.48 72.55 -54.07
N SER A 315 3.14 71.50 -54.84
CA SER A 315 3.44 71.43 -56.28
C SER A 315 2.49 72.27 -57.12
N ALA A 316 1.23 72.45 -56.71
CA ALA A 316 0.27 73.36 -57.34
C ALA A 316 0.59 74.85 -57.09
N LEU A 317 1.27 75.16 -55.98
CA LEU A 317 1.68 76.53 -55.60
C LEU A 317 3.07 76.93 -56.11
N ARG A 318 3.78 76.07 -56.86
CA ARG A 318 5.05 76.48 -57.48
C ARG A 318 4.77 77.48 -58.62
N PRO A 319 5.19 78.75 -58.51
CA PRO A 319 5.00 79.73 -59.57
C PRO A 319 5.79 79.29 -60.81
N ARG A 320 5.15 79.37 -61.99
CA ARG A 320 5.83 79.25 -63.28
C ARG A 320 6.88 80.37 -63.34
N ALA A 321 8.15 80.00 -63.27
CA ALA A 321 9.23 80.88 -63.69
C ALA A 321 9.07 81.13 -65.19
N ALA A 322 9.08 82.41 -65.57
CA ALA A 322 9.15 82.89 -66.94
C ALA A 322 10.52 82.54 -67.57
#